data_AF-A0A8H3E7Q1-F1
#
_entry.id   AF-A0A8H3E7Q1-F1
#
_cell.length_a   1.000
_cell.length_b   1.000
_cell.length_c   1.000
_cell.angle_alpha   90.00
_cell.angle_beta   90.00
_cell.angle_gamma   90.00
#
_symmetry.space_group_name_H-M   'P 1'
#
loop_
_entity.id
_entity.type
_entity.pdbx_description
1 polymer ?
#
loop_
_entity_poly.entity_id
_entity_poly.type
_entity_poly.pdbx_seq_one_letter_code
_entity_poly.pdbx_strand_id
1 'polypeptide(L)'
;MTEPVPEDKITLSVLVEGDNVYKNLFVITVSSHDMFVDIRGVIQKAYSEREQTSIYGLDFYRANVPFNQVENFQLSDEAFLPVVETVGSVWPSRFDVDRRLVHIIVRPKSKQVTQTCRAVAPPAAEAELDTFIKEFNDTQLKLIRAVKKTSSSSAAMPKTFRVQQAGLDYINIGRPAEKTWLPIVLYHPVFGHFLRRLRSTDPLDPEVYMRTSNYFHASQDLYVDETNPQARDEITQSRLLGVLGKSLANGVQKGAGPEAGIHIMEMRNELGTGPSDPSIQAAQSYARYWADKADQRWLKWCCCPSILVVIAGPWMCVLGAIFLDRPVVQPLTHFLWVGTDPARPSELDYIARVFNCLSVAWEELEEYYRSSNPPGETPARAFPYPTHCSNSAQVMRFTYQKILCPGKPIFLAETIEANPKCIVVKFVKTYNGDTHRLLAEHRLAPELPYDGTIHPEDQPSPDFSMIVMKFIQGVDLEWMDSYLSHPGFEDIDKAIALLHAHDFVFGDLREPNVMVLPTGKAMLVDFDWCGKGMGARYPFEMNMDLELGWHRDVGPGAEMRKEHDKYMLEKLRPR
;
A
#
# COMPACT_ATOMS: atom_id res chain seq x y z
N MET A 1 -35.45 -29.08 -16.70
CA MET A 1 -36.09 -29.60 -15.48
C MET A 1 -35.14 -29.36 -14.34
N THR A 2 -35.43 -28.38 -13.49
CA THR A 2 -34.63 -28.07 -12.29
C THR A 2 -34.82 -29.16 -11.25
N GLU A 3 -33.73 -29.69 -10.71
CA GLU A 3 -33.76 -30.66 -9.61
C GLU A 3 -34.63 -30.15 -8.45
N PRO A 4 -35.41 -31.02 -7.79
CA PRO A 4 -36.20 -30.63 -6.63
C PRO A 4 -35.25 -30.20 -5.50
N VAL A 5 -35.43 -28.96 -5.03
CA VAL A 5 -34.73 -28.42 -3.87
C VAL A 5 -35.11 -29.28 -2.63
N PRO A 6 -34.14 -29.84 -1.88
CA PRO A 6 -34.38 -30.60 -0.65
C PRO A 6 -35.32 -29.87 0.32
N GLU A 7 -36.12 -30.61 1.10
CA GLU A 7 -37.19 -30.03 1.95
C GLU A 7 -36.72 -28.95 2.94
N ASP A 8 -35.44 -28.94 3.31
CA ASP A 8 -34.84 -27.99 4.27
C ASP A 8 -34.12 -26.79 3.64
N LYS A 9 -34.10 -26.64 2.30
CA LYS A 9 -33.38 -25.54 1.63
C LYS A 9 -34.27 -24.37 1.24
N ILE A 10 -33.82 -23.16 1.57
CA ILE A 10 -34.49 -21.88 1.35
C ILE A 10 -33.66 -21.06 0.35
N THR A 11 -34.34 -20.39 -0.60
CA THR A 11 -33.67 -19.53 -1.60
C THR A 11 -34.00 -18.07 -1.32
N LEU A 12 -32.99 -17.25 -1.00
CA LEU A 12 -33.18 -15.86 -0.59
C LEU A 12 -32.55 -14.91 -1.62
N SER A 13 -33.25 -13.81 -1.90
CA SER A 13 -32.75 -12.70 -2.72
C SER A 13 -31.97 -11.72 -1.85
N VAL A 14 -30.72 -11.45 -2.21
CA VAL A 14 -29.78 -10.64 -1.44
C VAL A 14 -29.33 -9.44 -2.26
N LEU A 15 -29.29 -8.27 -1.64
CA LEU A 15 -28.73 -7.05 -2.21
C LEU A 15 -27.69 -6.46 -1.27
N VAL A 16 -26.57 -5.99 -1.82
CA VAL A 16 -25.57 -5.24 -1.04
C VAL A 16 -25.97 -3.76 -0.99
N GLU A 17 -25.88 -3.14 0.17
CA GLU A 17 -26.17 -1.71 0.36
C GLU A 17 -25.33 -0.86 -0.61
N GLY A 18 -26.01 0.08 -1.28
CA GLY A 18 -25.44 0.97 -2.28
C GLY A 18 -25.42 0.41 -3.71
N ASP A 19 -25.78 -0.86 -3.91
CA ASP A 19 -25.79 -1.47 -5.24
C ASP A 19 -27.16 -1.31 -5.94
N ASN A 20 -27.17 -1.39 -7.27
CA ASN A 20 -28.39 -1.22 -8.05
C ASN A 20 -29.22 -2.51 -8.05
N VAL A 21 -30.45 -2.46 -7.51
CA VAL A 21 -31.33 -3.64 -7.38
C VAL A 21 -31.60 -4.37 -8.71
N TYR A 22 -31.66 -3.65 -9.84
CA TYR A 22 -31.94 -4.26 -11.14
C TYR A 22 -30.72 -4.92 -11.77
N LYS A 23 -29.51 -4.58 -11.33
CA LYS A 23 -28.24 -5.09 -11.89
C LYS A 23 -27.53 -6.07 -10.98
N ASN A 24 -27.56 -5.83 -9.68
CA ASN A 24 -26.67 -6.45 -8.70
C ASN A 24 -27.39 -7.39 -7.72
N LEU A 25 -28.72 -7.55 -7.82
CA LEU A 25 -29.46 -8.51 -7.00
C LEU A 25 -29.04 -9.95 -7.34
N PHE A 26 -28.64 -10.72 -6.35
CA PHE A 26 -28.29 -12.14 -6.49
C PHE A 26 -29.10 -13.01 -5.54
N VAL A 27 -29.05 -14.32 -5.77
CA VAL A 27 -29.79 -15.30 -4.97
C VAL A 27 -28.82 -16.27 -4.32
N ILE A 28 -29.11 -16.65 -3.09
CA ILE A 28 -28.39 -17.71 -2.36
C ILE A 28 -29.36 -18.83 -2.01
N THR A 29 -28.87 -20.06 -1.94
CA THR A 29 -29.64 -21.22 -1.46
C THR A 29 -28.96 -21.77 -0.22
N VAL A 30 -29.65 -21.73 0.91
CA VAL A 30 -29.13 -22.04 2.25
C VAL A 30 -30.07 -23.00 2.98
N SER A 31 -29.60 -23.71 4.00
CA SER A 31 -30.44 -24.53 4.87
C SER A 31 -31.22 -23.65 5.84
N SER A 32 -32.43 -24.06 6.22
CA SER A 32 -33.19 -23.44 7.33
C SER A 32 -32.45 -23.51 8.67
N HIS A 33 -31.50 -24.45 8.80
CA HIS A 33 -30.67 -24.65 9.99
C HIS A 33 -29.39 -23.81 10.00
N ASP A 34 -29.00 -23.20 8.88
CA ASP A 34 -27.79 -22.37 8.81
C ASP A 34 -27.98 -21.11 9.67
N MET A 35 -26.94 -20.70 10.41
CA MET A 35 -26.94 -19.41 11.09
C MET A 35 -26.54 -18.29 10.12
N PHE A 36 -26.90 -17.04 10.44
CA PHE A 36 -26.49 -15.90 9.63
C PHE A 36 -24.96 -15.74 9.52
N VAL A 37 -24.20 -16.25 10.50
CA VAL A 37 -22.73 -16.35 10.41
C VAL A 37 -22.29 -17.33 9.32
N ASP A 38 -22.99 -18.44 9.12
CA ASP A 38 -22.64 -19.49 8.15
C ASP A 38 -22.97 -19.05 6.72
N ILE A 39 -24.07 -18.30 6.53
CA ILE A 39 -24.45 -17.78 5.21
C ILE A 39 -23.56 -16.61 4.75
N ARG A 40 -22.75 -16.03 5.65
CA ARG A 40 -21.82 -14.94 5.33
C ARG A 40 -20.88 -15.35 4.19
N GLY A 41 -20.23 -16.50 4.31
CA GLY A 41 -19.32 -17.01 3.28
C GLY A 41 -20.03 -17.28 1.95
N VAL A 42 -21.27 -17.76 2.01
CA VAL A 42 -22.12 -17.99 0.82
C VAL A 42 -22.41 -16.68 0.08
N ILE A 43 -22.76 -15.63 0.82
CA ILE A 43 -23.04 -14.29 0.28
C ILE A 43 -21.77 -13.66 -0.29
N GLN A 44 -20.64 -13.75 0.43
CA GLN A 44 -19.36 -13.21 -0.03
C GLN A 44 -18.88 -13.87 -1.31
N LYS A 45 -18.99 -15.21 -1.41
CA LYS A 45 -18.66 -15.99 -2.59
C LYS A 45 -19.55 -15.61 -3.78
N ALA A 46 -20.88 -15.64 -3.58
CA ALA A 46 -21.84 -15.32 -4.63
C ALA A 46 -21.68 -13.88 -5.16
N TYR A 47 -21.36 -12.94 -4.28
CA TYR A 47 -21.10 -11.55 -4.65
C TYR A 47 -19.77 -11.39 -5.39
N SER A 48 -18.68 -11.99 -4.90
CA SER A 48 -17.35 -11.92 -5.52
C SER A 48 -17.32 -12.55 -6.91
N GLU A 49 -17.98 -13.70 -7.10
CA GLU A 49 -18.08 -14.36 -8.41
C GLU A 49 -18.77 -13.48 -9.47
N ARG A 50 -19.70 -12.62 -9.03
CA ARG A 50 -20.50 -11.78 -9.91
C ARG A 50 -19.90 -10.40 -10.16
N GLU A 51 -19.49 -9.72 -9.09
CA GLU A 51 -19.09 -8.30 -9.12
C GLU A 51 -17.57 -8.10 -9.13
N GLN A 52 -16.79 -9.19 -9.10
CA GLN A 52 -15.32 -9.17 -9.02
C GLN A 52 -14.80 -8.27 -7.88
N THR A 53 -15.59 -8.17 -6.81
CA THR A 53 -15.35 -7.33 -5.65
C THR A 53 -15.68 -8.15 -4.41
N SER A 54 -14.82 -8.13 -3.40
CA SER A 54 -15.03 -8.83 -2.14
C SER A 54 -15.61 -7.87 -1.10
N ILE A 55 -16.61 -8.36 -0.39
CA ILE A 55 -17.30 -7.65 0.69
C ILE A 55 -16.94 -8.31 2.02
N TYR A 56 -16.61 -7.53 3.04
CA TYR A 56 -16.20 -8.04 4.35
C TYR A 56 -16.99 -7.39 5.49
N GLY A 57 -17.02 -8.07 6.65
CA GLY A 57 -17.72 -7.60 7.84
C GLY A 57 -19.19 -7.30 7.55
N LEU A 58 -19.95 -8.32 7.14
CA LEU A 58 -21.35 -8.16 6.73
C LEU A 58 -22.27 -8.02 7.93
N ASP A 59 -23.02 -6.92 7.96
CA ASP A 59 -24.19 -6.73 8.79
C ASP A 59 -25.45 -7.09 7.97
N PHE A 60 -26.33 -7.92 8.53
CA PHE A 60 -27.50 -8.46 7.84
C PHE A 60 -28.76 -7.72 8.27
N TYR A 61 -29.61 -7.37 7.30
CA TYR A 61 -30.89 -6.73 7.57
C TYR A 61 -32.02 -7.45 6.84
N ARG A 62 -33.08 -7.77 7.58
CA ARG A 62 -34.34 -8.30 7.06
C ARG A 62 -35.08 -7.21 6.31
N ALA A 63 -35.07 -7.30 4.99
CA ALA A 63 -35.72 -6.32 4.14
C ALA A 63 -37.17 -6.73 3.83
N ASN A 64 -37.37 -7.90 3.23
CA ASN A 64 -38.68 -8.38 2.74
C ASN A 64 -39.50 -7.30 2.00
N VAL A 65 -38.84 -6.53 1.13
CA VAL A 65 -39.49 -5.42 0.38
C VAL A 65 -39.53 -5.66 -1.13
N PRO A 66 -40.55 -5.15 -1.84
CA PRO A 66 -40.59 -5.17 -3.29
C PRO A 66 -39.43 -4.39 -3.92
N PHE A 67 -38.97 -4.81 -5.11
CA PHE A 67 -37.82 -4.22 -5.80
C PHE A 67 -37.90 -2.69 -5.98
N ASN A 68 -39.10 -2.14 -6.21
CA ASN A 68 -39.34 -0.71 -6.41
C ASN A 68 -39.37 0.12 -5.11
N GLN A 69 -39.28 -0.50 -3.95
CA GLN A 69 -39.30 0.16 -2.63
C GLN A 69 -37.96 0.07 -1.90
N VAL A 70 -36.98 -0.63 -2.46
CA VAL A 70 -35.66 -0.86 -1.85
C VAL A 70 -34.89 0.45 -1.63
N GLU A 71 -34.96 1.41 -2.57
CA GLU A 71 -34.26 2.70 -2.44
C GLU A 71 -34.74 3.54 -1.23
N ASN A 72 -35.96 3.27 -0.75
CA ASN A 72 -36.54 3.96 0.41
C ASN A 72 -36.43 3.14 1.71
N PHE A 73 -35.78 1.97 1.68
CA PHE A 73 -35.66 1.11 2.84
C PHE A 73 -34.65 1.70 3.85
N GLN A 74 -35.10 1.92 5.09
CA GLN A 74 -34.24 2.41 6.16
C GLN A 74 -33.72 1.22 6.98
N LEU A 75 -32.39 1.11 7.07
CA LEU A 75 -31.72 0.09 7.87
C LEU A 75 -31.78 0.52 9.35
N SER A 76 -32.68 -0.10 10.11
CA SER A 76 -32.90 0.12 11.55
C SER A 76 -32.48 -1.09 12.38
N ASP A 77 -32.36 -0.90 13.70
CA ASP A 77 -32.05 -1.98 14.65
C ASP A 77 -33.14 -3.07 14.67
N GLU A 78 -34.39 -2.70 14.34
CA GLU A 78 -35.52 -3.63 14.27
C GLU A 78 -35.44 -4.58 13.05
N ALA A 79 -34.77 -4.13 11.99
CA ALA A 79 -34.53 -4.93 10.80
C ALA A 79 -33.22 -5.73 10.90
N PHE A 80 -32.39 -5.48 11.90
CA PHE A 80 -31.10 -6.15 12.04
C PHE A 80 -31.27 -7.63 12.34
N LEU A 81 -30.48 -8.48 11.66
CA LEU A 81 -30.49 -9.93 11.82
C LEU A 81 -29.24 -10.36 12.58
N PRO A 82 -29.35 -10.79 13.86
CA PRO A 82 -28.20 -11.23 14.64
C PRO A 82 -27.54 -12.46 14.01
N VAL A 83 -26.21 -12.48 14.00
CA VAL A 83 -25.41 -13.54 13.34
C VAL A 83 -25.61 -14.94 13.94
N VAL A 84 -26.10 -15.02 15.18
CA VAL A 84 -26.39 -16.27 15.92
C VAL A 84 -27.78 -16.83 15.66
N GLU A 85 -28.64 -16.09 14.97
CA GLU A 85 -29.97 -16.60 14.59
C GLU A 85 -29.88 -17.51 13.36
N THR A 86 -30.79 -18.49 13.29
CA THR A 86 -30.91 -19.38 12.14
C THR A 86 -31.76 -18.72 11.05
N VAL A 87 -31.51 -19.06 9.79
CA VAL A 87 -32.35 -18.61 8.67
C VAL A 87 -33.82 -19.00 8.90
N GLY A 88 -34.06 -20.16 9.51
CA GLY A 88 -35.39 -20.66 9.88
C GLY A 88 -36.11 -19.86 10.97
N SER A 89 -35.43 -19.03 11.77
CA SER A 89 -36.11 -18.13 12.73
C SER A 89 -36.87 -17.02 12.00
N VAL A 90 -36.36 -16.60 10.83
CA VAL A 90 -36.89 -15.49 10.03
C VAL A 90 -37.81 -16.00 8.91
N TRP A 91 -37.45 -17.13 8.30
CA TRP A 91 -38.22 -17.81 7.27
C TRP A 91 -38.38 -19.29 7.65
N PRO A 92 -39.42 -19.63 8.45
CA PRO A 92 -39.62 -20.99 8.96
C PRO A 92 -39.81 -22.05 7.87
N SER A 93 -40.32 -21.66 6.70
CA SER A 93 -40.50 -22.55 5.56
C SER A 93 -40.18 -21.84 4.23
N ARG A 94 -39.85 -22.62 3.20
CA ARG A 94 -39.71 -22.12 1.82
C ARG A 94 -40.97 -21.44 1.27
N PHE A 95 -42.13 -21.71 1.86
CA PHE A 95 -43.40 -21.08 1.50
C PHE A 95 -43.55 -19.66 2.07
N ASP A 96 -42.74 -19.29 3.06
CA ASP A 96 -42.71 -17.94 3.66
C ASP A 96 -41.84 -16.96 2.86
N VAL A 97 -41.23 -17.43 1.77
CA VAL A 97 -40.31 -16.68 0.92
C VAL A 97 -41.01 -16.29 -0.38
N ASP A 98 -41.45 -15.02 -0.45
CA ASP A 98 -41.96 -14.46 -1.70
C ASP A 98 -40.79 -14.02 -2.60
N ARG A 99 -40.53 -14.82 -3.64
CA ARG A 99 -39.45 -14.59 -4.62
C ARG A 99 -39.49 -13.23 -5.34
N ARG A 100 -40.59 -12.49 -5.23
CA ARG A 100 -40.73 -11.12 -5.79
C ARG A 100 -40.13 -10.03 -4.89
N LEU A 101 -39.62 -10.40 -3.72
CA LEU A 101 -39.06 -9.48 -2.74
C LEU A 101 -37.52 -9.58 -2.68
N VAL A 102 -36.89 -8.50 -2.23
CA VAL A 102 -35.53 -8.51 -1.67
C VAL A 102 -35.66 -8.95 -0.23
N HIS A 103 -35.01 -10.06 0.13
CA HIS A 103 -35.16 -10.70 1.44
C HIS A 103 -34.15 -10.14 2.43
N ILE A 104 -32.89 -10.04 2.00
CA ILE A 104 -31.77 -9.56 2.82
C ILE A 104 -31.12 -8.37 2.13
N ILE A 105 -30.90 -7.29 2.89
CA ILE A 105 -29.93 -6.25 2.52
C ILE A 105 -28.70 -6.44 3.40
N VAL A 106 -27.52 -6.53 2.77
CA VAL A 106 -26.25 -6.66 3.49
C VAL A 106 -25.46 -5.36 3.42
N ARG A 107 -25.01 -4.87 4.58
CA ARG A 107 -24.10 -3.73 4.70
C ARG A 107 -22.69 -4.25 4.94
N PRO A 108 -21.75 -4.05 4.01
CA PRO A 108 -20.36 -4.43 4.22
C PRO A 108 -19.61 -3.33 4.99
N LYS A 109 -18.76 -3.73 5.95
CA LYS A 109 -17.84 -2.81 6.64
C LYS A 109 -16.64 -2.42 5.78
N SER A 110 -16.31 -3.20 4.75
CA SER A 110 -15.38 -2.80 3.69
C SER A 110 -15.73 -3.45 2.35
N LYS A 111 -15.48 -2.72 1.24
CA LYS A 111 -15.55 -3.21 -0.15
C LYS A 111 -14.14 -3.13 -0.74
N GLN A 112 -13.54 -4.25 -1.12
CA GLN A 112 -12.24 -4.29 -1.81
C GLN A 112 -12.40 -4.89 -3.22
N VAL A 113 -11.80 -4.25 -4.23
CA VAL A 113 -11.74 -4.79 -5.59
C VAL A 113 -10.79 -5.99 -5.57
N THR A 114 -11.29 -7.18 -5.89
CA THR A 114 -10.50 -8.41 -5.82
C THR A 114 -9.73 -8.59 -7.14
N GLN A 115 -8.44 -8.25 -7.14
CA GLN A 115 -7.48 -8.90 -8.02
C GLN A 115 -6.38 -9.58 -7.21
N THR A 116 -6.62 -10.88 -7.00
CA THR A 116 -5.73 -12.03 -6.75
C THR A 116 -5.06 -12.24 -5.39
N CYS A 117 -5.46 -13.32 -4.69
CA CYS A 117 -4.73 -14.60 -4.63
C CYS A 117 -5.68 -15.73 -5.11
N ARG A 118 -5.72 -16.02 -6.42
CA ARG A 118 -6.32 -17.26 -6.96
C ARG A 118 -5.20 -18.24 -7.23
N ALA A 119 -5.47 -19.53 -7.04
CA ALA A 119 -4.57 -20.65 -7.31
C ALA A 119 -3.64 -20.37 -8.50
N VAL A 120 -2.33 -20.29 -8.23
CA VAL A 120 -1.32 -20.15 -9.29
C VAL A 120 -1.12 -21.51 -9.94
N ALA A 121 -2.01 -21.87 -10.86
CA ALA A 121 -1.56 -22.58 -12.05
C ALA A 121 -0.98 -21.50 -12.97
N PRO A 122 0.19 -21.68 -13.59
CA PRO A 122 0.70 -20.68 -14.53
C PRO A 122 -0.09 -20.77 -15.84
N PRO A 123 -0.92 -19.79 -16.23
CA PRO A 123 -0.94 -19.41 -17.63
C PRO A 123 0.46 -18.87 -17.97
N ALA A 124 0.84 -18.89 -19.26
CA ALA A 124 2.14 -18.38 -19.68
C ALA A 124 2.35 -16.97 -19.10
N ALA A 125 3.31 -16.82 -18.17
CA ALA A 125 3.48 -15.64 -17.32
C ALA A 125 3.55 -14.32 -18.11
N GLU A 126 4.04 -14.40 -19.35
CA GLU A 126 4.07 -13.30 -20.32
C GLU A 126 2.69 -12.70 -20.60
N ALA A 127 1.63 -13.52 -20.76
CA ALA A 127 0.30 -13.03 -21.10
C ALA A 127 -0.37 -12.26 -19.94
N GLU A 128 -0.11 -12.65 -18.69
CA GLU A 128 -0.61 -11.92 -17.50
C GLU A 128 0.14 -10.60 -17.31
N LEU A 129 1.47 -10.61 -17.44
CA LEU A 129 2.29 -9.41 -17.34
C LEU A 129 1.90 -8.40 -18.44
N ASP A 130 1.75 -8.85 -19.68
CA ASP A 130 1.32 -8.00 -20.80
C ASP A 130 -0.07 -7.39 -20.55
N THR A 131 -1.00 -8.16 -20.00
CA THR A 131 -2.33 -7.68 -19.63
C THR A 131 -2.25 -6.62 -18.53
N PHE A 132 -1.47 -6.87 -17.48
CA PHE A 132 -1.25 -5.92 -16.39
C PHE A 132 -0.62 -4.61 -16.90
N ILE A 133 0.43 -4.70 -17.72
CA ILE A 133 1.09 -3.51 -18.27
C ILE A 133 0.13 -2.72 -19.17
N LYS A 134 -0.70 -3.40 -19.96
CA LYS A 134 -1.74 -2.73 -20.75
C LYS A 134 -2.75 -1.99 -19.87
N GLU A 135 -3.26 -2.61 -18.81
CA GLU A 135 -4.19 -1.97 -17.87
C GLU A 135 -3.57 -0.79 -17.12
N PHE A 136 -2.30 -0.94 -16.70
CA PHE A 136 -1.49 0.11 -16.10
C PHE A 136 -1.38 1.31 -17.04
N ASN A 137 -1.03 1.07 -18.31
CA ASN A 137 -0.91 2.10 -19.33
C ASN A 137 -2.23 2.81 -19.61
N ASP A 138 -3.31 2.05 -19.76
CA ASP A 138 -4.65 2.58 -20.04
C ASP A 138 -5.14 3.47 -18.88
N THR A 139 -4.83 3.09 -17.65
CA THR A 139 -5.14 3.87 -16.44
C THR A 139 -4.33 5.16 -16.41
N GLN A 140 -3.02 5.09 -16.66
CA GLN A 140 -2.13 6.25 -16.73
C GLN A 140 -2.61 7.25 -17.80
N LEU A 141 -2.98 6.77 -18.99
CA LEU A 141 -3.48 7.61 -20.08
C LEU A 141 -4.81 8.29 -19.75
N LYS A 142 -5.74 7.60 -19.07
CA LYS A 142 -7.00 8.19 -18.61
C LYS A 142 -6.73 9.34 -17.63
N LEU A 143 -5.81 9.13 -16.68
CA LEU A 143 -5.45 10.15 -15.70
C LEU A 143 -4.79 11.38 -16.34
N ILE A 144 -3.83 11.18 -17.24
CA ILE A 144 -3.16 12.26 -17.99
C ILE A 144 -4.18 13.17 -18.68
N ARG A 145 -5.27 12.61 -19.23
CA ARG A 145 -6.35 13.37 -19.85
C ARG A 145 -7.19 14.14 -18.83
N ALA A 146 -7.42 13.59 -17.64
CA ALA A 146 -8.19 14.22 -16.58
C ALA A 146 -7.45 15.41 -15.96
N VAL A 147 -6.17 15.23 -15.61
CA VAL A 147 -5.31 16.21 -14.93
C VAL A 147 -5.17 17.53 -15.70
N LYS A 148 -5.36 17.51 -17.03
CA LYS A 148 -5.28 18.71 -17.88
C LYS A 148 -6.46 19.67 -17.75
N LYS A 149 -7.60 19.23 -17.18
CA LYS A 149 -8.86 20.01 -17.16
C LYS A 149 -8.87 21.19 -16.19
N THR A 150 -8.04 21.15 -15.15
CA THR A 150 -8.08 22.12 -14.04
C THR A 150 -6.65 22.49 -13.64
N SER A 151 -6.39 23.75 -13.28
CA SER A 151 -5.06 24.19 -12.81
C SER A 151 -4.68 23.51 -11.49
N SER A 152 -3.37 23.44 -11.18
CA SER A 152 -2.87 22.84 -9.93
C SER A 152 -3.52 23.47 -8.70
N SER A 153 -3.63 24.81 -8.68
CA SER A 153 -4.21 25.56 -7.57
C SER A 153 -5.70 25.29 -7.39
N SER A 154 -6.47 25.25 -8.48
CA SER A 154 -7.90 24.95 -8.43
C SER A 154 -8.17 23.48 -8.06
N ALA A 155 -7.34 22.54 -8.52
CA ALA A 155 -7.42 21.13 -8.17
C ALA A 155 -7.10 20.90 -6.68
N ALA A 156 -6.17 21.68 -6.12
CA ALA A 156 -5.78 21.62 -4.71
C ALA A 156 -6.77 22.30 -3.74
N MET A 157 -7.80 22.98 -4.24
CA MET A 157 -8.84 23.53 -3.38
C MET A 157 -9.58 22.40 -2.65
N PRO A 158 -9.90 22.52 -1.35
CA PRO A 158 -10.44 21.41 -0.55
C PRO A 158 -11.68 20.72 -1.15
N LYS A 159 -12.61 21.49 -1.71
CA LYS A 159 -13.82 20.95 -2.35
C LYS A 159 -13.48 20.17 -3.62
N THR A 160 -12.65 20.74 -4.49
CA THR A 160 -12.23 20.12 -5.76
C THR A 160 -11.41 18.86 -5.49
N PHE A 161 -10.44 18.94 -4.59
CA PHE A 161 -9.59 17.82 -4.20
C PHE A 161 -10.41 16.67 -3.61
N ARG A 162 -11.39 16.96 -2.75
CA ARG A 162 -12.29 15.93 -2.21
C ARG A 162 -13.07 15.21 -3.31
N VAL A 163 -13.57 15.94 -4.31
CA VAL A 163 -14.27 15.35 -5.46
C VAL A 163 -13.33 14.49 -6.29
N GLN A 164 -12.11 14.97 -6.56
CA GLN A 164 -11.09 14.21 -7.30
C GLN A 164 -10.71 12.91 -6.57
N GLN A 165 -10.49 12.95 -5.26
CA GLN A 165 -10.11 11.77 -4.48
C GLN A 165 -11.23 10.71 -4.41
N ALA A 166 -12.49 11.12 -4.56
CA ALA A 166 -13.64 10.22 -4.69
C ALA A 166 -13.83 9.70 -6.12
N GLY A 167 -13.23 10.36 -7.12
CA GLY A 167 -13.33 10.03 -8.53
C GLY A 167 -12.29 9.00 -9.00
N LEU A 168 -12.28 8.75 -10.31
CA LEU A 168 -11.31 7.85 -10.95
C LEU A 168 -9.93 8.50 -11.14
N ASP A 169 -9.85 9.82 -11.04
CA ASP A 169 -8.66 10.65 -11.22
C ASP A 169 -7.94 11.02 -9.91
N TYR A 170 -8.18 10.23 -8.85
CA TYR A 170 -7.48 10.37 -7.57
C TYR A 170 -5.97 10.18 -7.71
N ILE A 171 -5.24 10.84 -6.82
CA ILE A 171 -3.78 10.71 -6.66
C ILE A 171 -3.43 10.06 -5.30
N ASN A 172 -2.31 9.36 -5.25
CA ASN A 172 -1.87 8.65 -4.05
C ASN A 172 -1.01 9.57 -3.18
N ILE A 173 -1.63 10.29 -2.25
CA ILE A 173 -0.95 11.21 -1.32
C ILE A 173 -1.22 10.89 0.17
N GLY A 174 -1.83 9.74 0.44
CA GLY A 174 -2.26 9.31 1.79
C GLY A 174 -3.43 10.11 2.35
N ARG A 175 -4.18 10.84 1.51
CA ARG A 175 -5.35 11.63 1.92
C ARG A 175 -6.53 11.41 0.96
N PRO A 176 -7.61 10.73 1.39
CA PRO A 176 -7.75 9.99 2.66
C PRO A 176 -6.78 8.80 2.77
N ALA A 177 -6.68 8.18 3.95
CA ALA A 177 -5.61 7.23 4.30
C ALA A 177 -5.47 6.06 3.32
N GLU A 178 -6.59 5.61 2.75
CA GLU A 178 -6.67 4.56 1.73
C GLU A 178 -6.10 4.97 0.36
N LYS A 179 -5.90 6.27 0.11
CA LYS A 179 -5.27 6.79 -1.12
C LYS A 179 -3.77 6.85 -0.96
N THR A 180 -3.19 5.74 -0.57
CA THR A 180 -1.75 5.54 -0.45
C THR A 180 -1.30 4.46 -1.43
N TRP A 181 0.00 4.39 -1.66
CA TRP A 181 0.63 3.34 -2.44
C TRP A 181 1.84 2.78 -1.70
N LEU A 182 2.54 1.84 -2.33
CA LEU A 182 3.82 1.35 -1.86
C LEU A 182 4.84 2.51 -1.68
N PRO A 183 5.80 2.36 -0.75
CA PRO A 183 6.81 3.37 -0.49
C PRO A 183 7.61 3.75 -1.75
N ILE A 184 7.74 5.05 -2.03
CA ILE A 184 8.45 5.56 -3.21
C ILE A 184 9.93 5.17 -3.22
N VAL A 185 10.51 4.90 -2.03
CA VAL A 185 11.89 4.41 -1.87
C VAL A 185 12.13 3.07 -2.56
N LEU A 186 11.07 2.30 -2.86
CA LEU A 186 11.19 1.06 -3.62
C LEU A 186 11.29 1.29 -5.13
N TYR A 187 10.91 2.47 -5.63
CA TYR A 187 10.82 2.74 -7.08
C TYR A 187 11.97 3.59 -7.63
N HIS A 188 12.66 4.35 -6.79
CA HIS A 188 13.87 5.06 -7.20
C HIS A 188 14.88 5.21 -6.06
N PRO A 189 16.19 4.98 -6.28
CA PRO A 189 17.20 4.99 -5.22
C PRO A 189 17.37 6.36 -4.55
N VAL A 190 17.11 7.47 -5.26
CA VAL A 190 17.28 8.84 -4.73
C VAL A 190 16.58 9.04 -3.37
N PHE A 191 15.40 8.43 -3.18
CA PHE A 191 14.62 8.61 -1.96
C PHE A 191 15.25 7.83 -0.80
N GLY A 192 15.75 6.62 -1.06
CA GLY A 192 16.51 5.83 -0.09
C GLY A 192 17.82 6.51 0.31
N HIS A 193 18.56 7.04 -0.67
CA HIS A 193 19.77 7.81 -0.44
C HIS A 193 19.49 9.07 0.38
N PHE A 194 18.42 9.81 0.06
CA PHE A 194 17.98 10.98 0.83
C PHE A 194 17.76 10.63 2.30
N LEU A 195 16.98 9.58 2.59
CA LEU A 195 16.67 9.18 3.97
C LEU A 195 17.92 8.65 4.71
N ARG A 196 18.81 7.93 4.03
CA ARG A 196 20.07 7.44 4.61
C ARG A 196 20.99 8.59 4.99
N ARG A 197 21.17 9.57 4.09
CA ARG A 197 21.95 10.79 4.34
C ARG A 197 21.33 11.63 5.47
N LEU A 198 20.00 11.71 5.53
CA LEU A 198 19.30 12.44 6.58
C LEU A 198 19.51 11.82 7.97
N ARG A 199 19.66 10.49 8.07
CA ARG A 199 19.96 9.77 9.32
C ARG A 199 21.45 9.67 9.64
N SER A 200 22.33 10.04 8.71
CA SER A 200 23.77 9.99 8.94
C SER A 200 24.19 10.99 10.01
N THR A 201 25.17 10.58 10.81
CA THR A 201 25.85 11.43 11.80
C THR A 201 27.16 12.00 11.29
N ASP A 202 27.50 11.75 10.03
CA ASP A 202 28.71 12.26 9.41
C ASP A 202 28.71 13.80 9.40
N PRO A 203 29.86 14.44 9.65
CA PRO A 203 29.96 15.88 9.66
C PRO A 203 29.70 16.45 8.26
N LEU A 204 28.93 17.54 8.20
CA LEU A 204 28.73 18.31 6.97
C LEU A 204 29.86 19.32 6.78
N ASP A 205 30.02 19.82 5.56
CA ASP A 205 30.90 20.96 5.28
C ASP A 205 30.44 22.18 6.11
N PRO A 206 31.34 22.84 6.87
CA PRO A 206 31.06 24.09 7.60
C PRO A 206 30.32 25.16 6.79
N GLU A 207 30.57 25.23 5.48
CA GLU A 207 29.90 26.16 4.57
C GLU A 207 28.38 25.94 4.50
N VAL A 208 27.92 24.69 4.58
CA VAL A 208 26.50 24.34 4.58
C VAL A 208 25.80 24.92 5.82
N TYR A 209 26.45 24.83 6.99
CA TYR A 209 25.92 25.43 8.22
C TYR A 209 25.82 26.94 8.11
N MET A 210 26.85 27.61 7.58
CA MET A 210 26.85 29.06 7.39
C MET A 210 25.73 29.52 6.46
N ARG A 211 25.57 28.86 5.30
CA ARG A 211 24.47 29.17 4.36
C ARG A 211 23.10 28.94 4.97
N THR A 212 22.94 27.84 5.70
CA THR A 212 21.68 27.50 6.40
C THR A 212 21.31 28.56 7.42
N SER A 213 22.27 28.97 8.26
CA SER A 213 22.06 30.03 9.25
C SER A 213 21.68 31.37 8.60
N ASN A 214 22.30 31.72 7.47
CA ASN A 214 21.94 32.94 6.73
C ASN A 214 20.52 32.88 6.15
N TYR A 215 20.05 31.69 5.78
CA TYR A 215 18.69 31.50 5.26
C TYR A 215 17.61 31.58 6.33
N PHE A 216 17.91 31.31 7.60
CA PHE A 216 16.92 31.37 8.69
C PHE A 216 16.24 32.75 8.76
N HIS A 217 17.01 33.83 8.60
CA HIS A 217 16.45 35.18 8.54
C HIS A 217 15.47 35.34 7.38
N ALA A 218 15.85 34.91 6.18
CA ALA A 218 14.99 34.96 4.99
C ALA A 218 13.68 34.18 5.15
N SER A 219 13.75 33.02 5.80
CA SER A 219 12.61 32.14 6.05
C SER A 219 11.64 32.73 7.07
N GLN A 220 12.16 33.46 8.06
CA GLN A 220 11.39 34.09 9.15
C GLN A 220 10.92 35.52 8.83
N ASP A 221 11.41 36.13 7.75
CA ASP A 221 11.02 37.48 7.33
C ASP A 221 9.52 37.54 7.02
N LEU A 222 8.89 38.66 7.40
CA LEU A 222 7.48 38.93 7.10
C LEU A 222 7.39 39.67 5.78
N TYR A 223 6.79 39.02 4.79
CA TYR A 223 6.59 39.59 3.47
C TYR A 223 5.21 40.26 3.42
N VAL A 224 5.21 41.59 3.54
CA VAL A 224 4.01 42.42 3.37
C VAL A 224 4.08 43.02 1.98
N ASP A 225 3.31 42.50 1.03
CA ASP A 225 3.08 43.28 -0.19
C ASP A 225 1.71 42.99 -0.82
N GLU A 226 0.87 44.02 -0.83
CA GLU A 226 -0.42 44.03 -1.54
C GLU A 226 -0.23 44.23 -3.06
N THR A 227 0.98 44.60 -3.51
CA THR A 227 1.25 44.97 -4.92
C THR A 227 2.01 43.92 -5.73
N ASN A 228 2.80 43.05 -5.09
CA ASN A 228 3.46 41.92 -5.75
C ASN A 228 3.39 40.63 -4.90
N PRO A 229 2.34 39.79 -5.08
CA PRO A 229 2.18 38.52 -4.37
C PRO A 229 3.32 37.52 -4.59
N GLN A 230 4.18 37.71 -5.60
CA GLN A 230 5.29 36.81 -5.96
C GLN A 230 6.67 37.30 -5.48
N ALA A 231 6.77 38.49 -4.88
CA ALA A 231 8.06 39.05 -4.43
C ALA A 231 8.75 38.17 -3.38
N ARG A 232 7.95 37.55 -2.50
CA ARG A 232 8.44 36.54 -1.54
C ARG A 232 9.02 35.33 -2.26
N ASP A 233 8.29 34.80 -3.23
CA ASP A 233 8.66 33.57 -3.94
C ASP A 233 10.02 33.76 -4.59
N GLU A 234 10.25 34.87 -5.29
CA GLU A 234 11.52 35.18 -5.94
C GLU A 234 12.69 35.30 -4.95
N ILE A 235 12.54 36.06 -3.86
CA ILE A 235 13.60 36.27 -2.87
C ILE A 235 13.92 34.98 -2.11
N THR A 236 12.88 34.29 -1.62
CA THR A 236 13.02 33.08 -0.83
C THR A 236 13.59 31.95 -1.69
N GLN A 237 13.10 31.79 -2.91
CA GLN A 237 13.62 30.83 -3.87
C GLN A 237 15.08 31.12 -4.22
N SER A 238 15.42 32.38 -4.52
CA SER A 238 16.80 32.78 -4.83
C SER A 238 17.76 32.45 -3.69
N ARG A 239 17.38 32.80 -2.45
CA ARG A 239 18.20 32.50 -1.26
C ARG A 239 18.29 31.00 -1.01
N LEU A 240 17.18 30.25 -1.16
CA LEU A 240 17.17 28.80 -0.99
C LEU A 240 18.07 28.12 -2.02
N LEU A 241 18.00 28.51 -3.29
CA LEU A 241 18.92 28.00 -4.33
C LEU A 241 20.38 28.29 -3.97
N GLY A 242 20.67 29.49 -3.44
CA GLY A 242 21.99 29.83 -2.91
C GLY A 242 22.46 28.89 -1.79
N VAL A 243 21.57 28.52 -0.86
CA VAL A 243 21.89 27.54 0.20
C VAL A 243 22.21 26.18 -0.38
N LEU A 244 21.42 25.75 -1.37
CA LEU A 244 21.59 24.47 -2.04
C LEU A 244 22.82 24.44 -2.97
N GLY A 245 23.56 25.55 -3.10
CA GLY A 245 24.71 25.66 -3.97
C GLY A 245 24.35 25.64 -5.46
N LYS A 246 23.10 25.99 -5.78
CA LYS A 246 22.57 26.01 -7.14
C LYS A 246 22.38 27.45 -7.62
N SER A 247 22.64 27.68 -8.90
CA SER A 247 22.31 28.96 -9.55
C SER A 247 20.85 28.96 -9.97
N LEU A 248 20.22 30.14 -10.03
CA LEU A 248 18.90 30.32 -10.64
C LEU A 248 18.92 29.84 -12.10
N ALA A 249 18.48 28.60 -12.30
CA ALA A 249 17.82 28.18 -13.52
C ALA A 249 16.36 27.90 -13.16
N ASN A 250 15.63 29.00 -12.95
CA ASN A 250 14.17 29.14 -12.95
C ASN A 250 13.34 27.95 -12.41
N GLY A 251 12.84 28.07 -11.18
CA GLY A 251 11.66 27.30 -10.80
C GLY A 251 10.52 27.69 -11.72
N VAL A 252 10.08 26.73 -12.53
CA VAL A 252 9.10 26.88 -13.61
C VAL A 252 9.41 28.06 -14.56
N GLN A 253 10.52 27.98 -15.30
CA GLN A 253 10.50 28.42 -16.70
C GLN A 253 11.00 27.30 -17.61
N LYS A 254 10.24 27.10 -18.71
CA LYS A 254 10.73 26.49 -19.94
C LYS A 254 12.12 27.03 -20.26
N GLY A 255 13.13 26.16 -20.27
CA GLY A 255 14.51 26.51 -20.59
C GLY A 255 15.21 25.29 -21.20
N ALA A 256 15.78 25.49 -22.38
CA ALA A 256 16.29 24.45 -23.27
C ALA A 256 17.45 23.62 -22.66
N GLY A 257 17.18 22.34 -22.43
CA GLY A 257 18.03 21.27 -21.87
C GLY A 257 17.12 20.17 -21.33
N PRO A 258 17.49 18.86 -21.26
CA PRO A 258 16.53 17.75 -21.23
C PRO A 258 15.46 17.96 -20.16
N GLU A 259 14.28 18.38 -20.65
CA GLU A 259 13.14 18.87 -19.89
C GLU A 259 12.60 17.71 -19.04
N ALA A 260 12.89 17.75 -17.75
CA ALA A 260 12.39 16.83 -16.75
C ALA A 260 12.02 17.65 -15.52
N GLY A 261 10.87 17.38 -14.91
CA GLY A 261 10.29 18.20 -13.82
C GLY A 261 10.92 17.83 -12.50
N ILE A 262 12.24 17.90 -12.44
CA ILE A 262 13.03 17.28 -11.37
C ILE A 262 12.68 17.90 -10.02
N HIS A 263 12.40 19.21 -10.00
CA HIS A 263 12.14 20.00 -8.80
C HIS A 263 10.89 20.86 -8.97
N ILE A 264 9.94 20.71 -8.06
CA ILE A 264 8.72 21.50 -8.03
C ILE A 264 8.63 22.18 -6.68
N MET A 265 8.51 23.48 -6.70
CA MET A 265 8.42 24.29 -5.49
C MET A 265 7.06 24.98 -5.45
N GLU A 266 6.35 24.81 -4.34
CA GLU A 266 5.10 25.54 -4.08
C GLU A 266 5.26 26.35 -2.81
N MET A 267 4.96 27.64 -2.92
CA MET A 267 5.24 28.62 -1.88
C MET A 267 3.98 29.38 -1.47
N ARG A 268 3.92 29.73 -0.19
CA ARG A 268 2.87 30.55 0.44
C ARG A 268 3.47 31.49 1.46
N ASN A 269 2.78 32.61 1.68
CA ASN A 269 3.17 33.60 2.68
C ASN A 269 3.08 33.01 4.09
N GLU A 270 1.99 32.33 4.42
CA GLU A 270 1.85 31.67 5.73
C GLU A 270 0.99 30.41 5.61
N LEU A 271 1.09 29.52 6.60
CA LEU A 271 0.14 28.42 6.74
C LEU A 271 -1.29 28.97 6.85
N GLY A 272 -2.20 28.39 6.07
CA GLY A 272 -3.60 28.84 6.01
C GLY A 272 -3.83 30.08 5.14
N THR A 273 -2.80 30.65 4.51
CA THR A 273 -2.99 31.70 3.49
C THR A 273 -3.27 31.11 2.12
N GLY A 274 -4.28 31.64 1.43
CA GLY A 274 -4.71 31.18 0.10
C GLY A 274 -5.80 30.09 0.13
N PRO A 275 -6.28 29.66 -1.04
CA PRO A 275 -7.46 28.79 -1.15
C PRO A 275 -7.15 27.28 -1.08
N SER A 276 -5.87 26.90 -1.03
CA SER A 276 -5.40 25.52 -1.19
C SER A 276 -4.24 25.17 -0.26
N ASP A 277 -4.15 23.90 0.11
CA ASP A 277 -3.01 23.32 0.81
C ASP A 277 -1.80 23.26 -0.14
N PRO A 278 -0.64 23.83 0.22
CA PRO A 278 0.49 23.94 -0.69
C PRO A 278 1.14 22.58 -0.99
N SER A 279 1.02 21.58 -0.09
CA SER A 279 1.50 20.22 -0.35
C SER A 279 0.64 19.49 -1.37
N ILE A 280 -0.68 19.68 -1.32
CA ILE A 280 -1.61 19.16 -2.32
C ILE A 280 -1.35 19.86 -3.65
N GLN A 281 -1.15 21.18 -3.65
CA GLN A 281 -0.84 21.92 -4.86
C GLN A 281 0.46 21.43 -5.52
N ALA A 282 1.49 21.11 -4.73
CA ALA A 282 2.75 20.58 -5.26
C ALA A 282 2.55 19.22 -5.95
N ALA A 283 1.75 18.34 -5.33
CA ALA A 283 1.39 17.06 -5.94
C ALA A 283 0.60 17.23 -7.25
N GLN A 284 -0.31 18.22 -7.33
CA GLN A 284 -1.04 18.53 -8.56
C GLN A 284 -0.14 19.12 -9.65
N SER A 285 0.79 20.00 -9.27
CA SER A 285 1.80 20.56 -10.17
C SER A 285 2.70 19.46 -10.74
N TYR A 286 3.12 18.51 -9.91
CA TYR A 286 3.83 17.30 -10.34
C TYR A 286 3.04 16.47 -11.35
N ALA A 287 1.79 16.15 -11.01
CA ALA A 287 0.92 15.38 -11.90
C ALA A 287 0.74 16.07 -13.26
N ARG A 288 0.56 17.40 -13.25
CA ARG A 288 0.36 18.20 -14.46
C ARG A 288 1.62 18.31 -15.30
N TYR A 289 2.77 18.52 -14.67
CA TYR A 289 4.06 18.62 -15.36
C TYR A 289 4.30 17.36 -16.20
N TRP A 290 4.29 16.19 -15.56
CA TRP A 290 4.60 14.96 -16.26
C TRP A 290 3.49 14.50 -17.21
N ALA A 291 2.25 14.95 -17.00
CA ALA A 291 1.16 14.74 -17.95
C ALA A 291 1.30 15.55 -19.26
N ASP A 292 2.15 16.59 -19.31
CA ASP A 292 2.36 17.39 -20.52
C ASP A 292 2.84 16.50 -21.68
N LYS A 293 2.42 16.84 -22.91
CA LYS A 293 2.73 16.04 -24.10
C LYS A 293 4.23 16.00 -24.41
N ALA A 294 4.98 17.05 -24.07
CA ALA A 294 6.43 17.09 -24.28
C ALA A 294 7.15 15.97 -23.51
N ASP A 295 6.62 15.61 -22.33
CA ASP A 295 7.31 14.76 -21.36
C ASP A 295 6.74 13.33 -21.27
N GLN A 296 5.74 12.99 -22.08
CA GLN A 296 5.14 11.64 -22.08
C GLN A 296 6.12 10.52 -22.42
N ARG A 297 7.24 10.81 -23.10
CA ARG A 297 8.29 9.82 -23.33
C ARG A 297 8.89 9.29 -22.03
N TRP A 298 9.01 10.16 -21.01
CA TRP A 298 9.55 9.80 -19.72
C TRP A 298 8.58 8.92 -18.93
N LEU A 299 7.27 9.19 -19.00
CA LEU A 299 6.23 8.38 -18.36
C LEU A 299 6.13 6.95 -18.91
N LYS A 300 6.48 6.76 -20.18
CA LYS A 300 6.56 5.42 -20.80
C LYS A 300 7.82 4.67 -20.37
N TRP A 301 8.86 5.39 -19.97
CA TRP A 301 10.17 4.82 -19.70
C TRP A 301 10.47 4.62 -18.21
N CYS A 302 10.07 5.54 -17.35
CA CYS A 302 10.36 5.48 -15.91
C CYS A 302 9.18 5.98 -15.07
N CYS A 303 9.34 5.91 -13.76
CA CYS A 303 8.39 6.40 -12.78
C CYS A 303 8.51 7.92 -12.53
N CYS A 304 9.25 8.66 -13.36
CA CYS A 304 9.43 10.11 -13.26
C CYS A 304 9.71 10.64 -11.83
N PRO A 305 10.78 10.16 -11.16
CA PRO A 305 11.10 10.56 -9.79
C PRO A 305 11.36 12.08 -9.69
N SER A 306 10.77 12.74 -8.70
CA SER A 306 10.96 14.18 -8.48
C SER A 306 10.96 14.51 -6.99
N ILE A 307 11.65 15.60 -6.65
CA ILE A 307 11.64 16.18 -5.30
C ILE A 307 10.73 17.40 -5.31
N LEU A 308 9.75 17.44 -4.42
CA LEU A 308 8.88 18.59 -4.23
C LEU A 308 9.24 19.31 -2.93
N VAL A 309 9.32 20.63 -2.99
CA VAL A 309 9.59 21.48 -1.83
C VAL A 309 8.39 22.39 -1.59
N VAL A 310 7.84 22.30 -0.38
CA VAL A 310 6.65 23.05 0.02
C VAL A 310 7.06 24.04 1.09
N ILE A 311 6.79 25.33 0.89
CA ILE A 311 7.14 26.40 1.82
C ILE A 311 5.91 27.22 2.16
N ALA A 312 5.64 27.47 3.43
CA ALA A 312 4.57 28.33 3.90
C ALA A 312 5.03 29.10 5.14
N GLY A 313 5.35 30.39 5.01
CA GLY A 313 6.02 31.08 6.11
C GLY A 313 7.40 30.47 6.39
N PRO A 314 7.80 30.34 7.66
CA PRO A 314 9.02 29.62 8.05
C PRO A 314 8.88 28.09 8.00
N TRP A 315 7.74 27.56 7.54
CA TRP A 315 7.49 26.12 7.51
C TRP A 315 7.89 25.52 6.17
N MET A 316 8.70 24.46 6.20
CA MET A 316 9.14 23.75 5.00
C MET A 316 8.85 22.25 5.09
N CYS A 317 8.42 21.63 3.99
CA CYS A 317 8.27 20.18 3.88
C CYS A 317 8.91 19.69 2.57
N VAL A 318 9.65 18.59 2.65
CA VAL A 318 10.20 17.90 1.48
C VAL A 318 9.36 16.67 1.19
N LEU A 319 8.87 16.56 -0.04
CA LEU A 319 8.13 15.42 -0.55
C LEU A 319 8.92 14.75 -1.67
N GLY A 320 8.77 13.44 -1.81
CA GLY A 320 9.18 12.72 -3.00
C GLY A 320 7.95 12.33 -3.82
N ALA A 321 8.11 12.30 -5.14
CA ALA A 321 7.02 11.97 -6.05
C ALA A 321 7.49 11.01 -7.15
N ILE A 322 6.63 10.06 -7.50
CA ILE A 322 6.75 9.17 -8.66
C ILE A 322 5.41 9.09 -9.39
N PHE A 323 5.43 8.71 -10.66
CA PHE A 323 4.28 8.59 -11.54
C PHE A 323 4.21 7.16 -12.07
N LEU A 324 3.32 6.37 -11.48
CA LEU A 324 3.02 5.00 -11.90
C LEU A 324 1.82 4.99 -12.85
N ASP A 325 0.81 4.15 -12.62
CA ASP A 325 -0.51 4.32 -13.24
C ASP A 325 -1.16 5.65 -12.82
N ARG A 326 -0.73 6.18 -11.67
CA ARG A 326 -1.04 7.51 -11.13
C ARG A 326 0.11 8.08 -10.29
N PRO A 327 0.11 9.39 -10.00
CA PRO A 327 1.05 10.01 -9.07
C PRO A 327 0.97 9.38 -7.68
N VAL A 328 2.13 9.10 -7.13
CA VAL A 328 2.37 8.74 -5.73
C VAL A 328 3.28 9.80 -5.14
N VAL A 329 2.81 10.51 -4.12
CA VAL A 329 3.56 11.56 -3.42
C VAL A 329 3.60 11.24 -1.94
N GLN A 330 4.80 11.17 -1.38
CA GLN A 330 5.01 10.81 0.02
C GLN A 330 5.96 11.81 0.68
N PRO A 331 5.72 12.17 1.96
CA PRO A 331 6.62 13.04 2.70
C PRO A 331 7.96 12.34 2.98
N LEU A 332 9.06 13.03 2.70
CA LEU A 332 10.41 12.65 3.13
C LEU A 332 10.78 13.33 4.46
N THR A 333 10.14 14.46 4.76
CA THR A 333 10.19 15.14 6.06
C THR A 333 8.78 15.49 6.52
N HIS A 334 8.61 15.76 7.81
CA HIS A 334 7.44 16.50 8.30
C HIS A 334 7.59 18.00 7.96
N PHE A 335 6.58 18.83 8.31
CA PHE A 335 6.73 20.28 8.26
C PHE A 335 7.74 20.74 9.31
N LEU A 336 8.90 21.20 8.85
CA LEU A 336 10.02 21.68 9.63
C LEU A 336 9.88 23.18 9.88
N TRP A 337 10.27 23.61 11.07
CA TRP A 337 10.50 25.03 11.35
C TRP A 337 11.89 25.42 10.87
N VAL A 338 11.97 26.19 9.78
CA VAL A 338 13.23 26.67 9.22
C VAL A 338 13.51 28.07 9.74
N GLY A 339 14.14 28.14 10.91
CA GLY A 339 14.42 29.41 11.56
C GLY A 339 15.10 29.24 12.91
N THR A 340 15.46 30.38 13.50
CA THR A 340 15.99 30.44 14.87
C THR A 340 14.83 30.41 15.86
N ASP A 341 14.90 29.54 16.86
CA ASP A 341 14.01 29.53 18.01
C ASP A 341 14.84 29.73 19.30
N PRO A 342 14.64 30.82 20.06
CA PRO A 342 15.42 31.07 21.27
C PRO A 342 15.10 30.09 22.42
N ALA A 343 13.97 29.39 22.37
CA ALA A 343 13.51 28.48 23.42
C ALA A 343 13.89 27.01 23.15
N ARG A 344 14.40 26.69 21.95
CA ARG A 344 14.80 25.32 21.57
C ARG A 344 16.29 25.28 21.20
N PRO A 345 16.97 24.14 21.42
CA PRO A 345 18.29 23.93 20.85
C PRO A 345 18.24 24.19 19.34
N SER A 346 19.29 24.81 18.81
CA SER A 346 19.37 25.12 17.39
C SER A 346 19.22 23.83 16.57
N GLU A 347 18.14 23.73 15.79
CA GLU A 347 17.97 22.65 14.80
C GLU A 347 18.86 22.87 13.56
N LEU A 348 19.83 23.80 13.63
CA LEU A 348 20.73 24.15 12.54
C LEU A 348 21.38 22.92 11.92
N ASP A 349 21.83 21.94 12.71
CA ASP A 349 22.42 20.72 12.16
C ASP A 349 21.42 19.91 11.34
N TYR A 350 20.22 19.68 11.87
CA TYR A 350 19.20 18.91 11.19
C TYR A 350 18.72 19.63 9.91
N ILE A 351 18.46 20.93 9.97
CA ILE A 351 18.03 21.70 8.79
C ILE A 351 19.15 21.81 7.75
N ALA A 352 20.41 22.02 8.17
CA ALA A 352 21.56 21.99 7.26
C ALA A 352 21.69 20.64 6.56
N ARG A 353 21.44 19.55 7.28
CA ARG A 353 21.42 18.19 6.73
C ARG A 353 20.28 18.00 5.74
N VAL A 354 19.08 18.53 5.99
CA VAL A 354 17.97 18.53 5.03
C VAL A 354 18.36 19.27 3.75
N PHE A 355 18.95 20.45 3.84
CA PHE A 355 19.41 21.21 2.67
C PHE A 355 20.53 20.52 1.89
N ASN A 356 21.51 19.95 2.59
CA ASN A 356 22.53 19.12 1.95
C ASN A 356 21.88 17.92 1.24
N CYS A 357 20.91 17.26 1.90
CA CYS A 357 20.23 16.11 1.33
C CYS A 357 19.43 16.47 0.07
N LEU A 358 18.77 17.63 0.06
CA LEU A 358 18.09 18.19 -1.09
C LEU A 358 19.05 18.45 -2.24
N SER A 359 20.17 19.14 -1.98
CA SER A 359 21.17 19.47 -3.00
C SER A 359 21.73 18.21 -3.68
N VAL A 360 22.11 17.20 -2.88
CA VAL A 360 22.62 15.92 -3.42
C VAL A 360 21.54 15.14 -4.16
N ALA A 361 20.31 15.10 -3.65
CA ALA A 361 19.21 14.42 -4.34
C ALA A 361 18.88 15.08 -5.69
N TRP A 362 19.06 16.40 -5.79
CA TRP A 362 18.92 17.13 -7.05
C TRP A 362 19.98 16.73 -8.07
N GLU A 363 21.24 16.64 -7.65
CA GLU A 363 22.34 16.20 -8.51
C GLU A 363 22.17 14.77 -9.00
N GLU A 364 21.75 13.86 -8.11
CA GLU A 364 21.46 12.48 -8.46
C GLU A 364 20.37 12.38 -9.55
N LEU A 365 19.32 13.22 -9.46
CA LEU A 365 18.27 13.22 -10.45
C LEU A 365 18.67 13.93 -11.76
N GLU A 366 19.42 15.04 -11.68
CA GLU A 366 19.99 15.71 -12.85
C GLU A 366 20.88 14.74 -13.64
N GLU A 367 21.73 13.98 -12.95
CA GLU A 367 22.53 12.91 -13.54
C GLU A 367 21.63 11.85 -14.17
N TYR A 368 20.68 11.31 -13.42
CA TYR A 368 19.76 10.28 -13.91
C TYR A 368 19.06 10.69 -15.21
N TYR A 369 18.49 11.89 -15.29
CA TYR A 369 17.79 12.36 -16.49
C TYR A 369 18.73 12.72 -17.64
N ARG A 370 19.95 13.18 -17.35
CA ARG A 370 20.95 13.52 -18.37
C ARG A 370 21.63 12.29 -18.95
N SER A 371 21.94 11.29 -18.13
CA SER A 371 22.60 10.05 -18.57
C SER A 371 21.63 9.07 -19.24
N SER A 372 20.33 9.24 -18.99
CA SER A 372 19.30 8.38 -19.53
C SER A 372 18.82 8.86 -20.89
N ASN A 373 18.74 7.93 -21.86
CA ASN A 373 18.07 8.17 -23.11
C ASN A 373 16.86 7.21 -23.21
N PRO A 374 15.62 7.68 -23.04
CA PRO A 374 14.44 6.81 -23.01
C PRO A 374 14.28 6.13 -24.38
N PRO A 375 14.60 4.82 -24.52
CA PRO A 375 14.61 4.14 -25.81
C PRO A 375 13.20 3.70 -26.24
N GLY A 376 12.22 3.80 -25.34
CA GLY A 376 10.85 3.35 -25.57
C GLY A 376 10.14 3.01 -24.26
N GLU A 377 9.00 2.34 -24.39
CA GLU A 377 8.21 1.87 -23.26
C GLU A 377 8.88 0.68 -22.57
N THR A 378 8.92 0.67 -21.23
CA THR A 378 9.43 -0.48 -20.47
C THR A 378 8.48 -0.92 -19.36
N PRO A 379 8.14 -2.22 -19.27
CA PRO A 379 7.37 -2.79 -18.17
C PRO A 379 7.98 -2.57 -16.78
N ALA A 380 9.30 -2.44 -16.70
CA ALA A 380 10.03 -2.38 -15.42
C ALA A 380 9.58 -1.23 -14.51
N ARG A 381 9.08 -0.11 -15.07
CA ARG A 381 8.65 1.07 -14.30
C ARG A 381 7.42 0.84 -13.42
N ALA A 382 6.66 -0.24 -13.66
CA ALA A 382 5.52 -0.61 -12.83
C ALA A 382 5.95 -1.32 -11.53
N PHE A 383 7.22 -1.72 -11.43
CA PHE A 383 7.77 -2.50 -10.34
C PHE A 383 8.88 -1.74 -9.59
N PRO A 384 9.28 -2.20 -8.40
CA PRO A 384 10.44 -1.67 -7.69
C PRO A 384 11.72 -1.71 -8.53
N TYR A 385 12.65 -0.79 -8.27
CA TYR A 385 13.94 -0.74 -8.97
C TYR A 385 14.94 -1.86 -8.59
N PRO A 386 14.92 -2.45 -7.37
CA PRO A 386 15.84 -3.54 -7.02
C PRO A 386 15.53 -4.78 -7.86
N THR A 387 16.49 -5.18 -8.70
CA THR A 387 16.36 -6.33 -9.62
C THR A 387 17.47 -7.36 -9.42
N HIS A 388 18.22 -7.22 -8.33
CA HIS A 388 19.28 -8.14 -7.96
C HIS A 388 19.55 -8.08 -6.46
N CYS A 389 20.12 -9.15 -5.92
CA CYS A 389 20.62 -9.23 -4.56
C CYS A 389 21.95 -9.99 -4.53
N SER A 390 22.79 -9.73 -3.53
CA SER A 390 24.15 -10.28 -3.47
C SER A 390 24.37 -10.99 -2.13
N ASN A 391 24.71 -12.29 -2.18
CA ASN A 391 25.14 -13.04 -1.01
C ASN A 391 26.64 -13.35 -1.16
N SER A 392 27.52 -12.59 -0.51
CA SER A 392 28.97 -12.79 -0.21
C SER A 392 29.92 -13.42 -1.28
N ALA A 393 29.42 -13.89 -2.41
CA ALA A 393 30.09 -14.68 -3.44
C ALA A 393 29.27 -14.74 -4.76
N GLN A 394 27.93 -14.57 -4.72
CA GLN A 394 27.08 -14.65 -5.92
C GLN A 394 26.04 -13.54 -5.96
N VAL A 395 25.89 -12.92 -7.14
CA VAL A 395 24.81 -11.96 -7.45
C VAL A 395 23.65 -12.72 -8.10
N MET A 396 22.51 -12.74 -7.43
CA MET A 396 21.25 -13.22 -7.99
C MET A 396 20.55 -12.04 -8.69
N ARG A 397 20.27 -12.18 -9.99
CA ARG A 397 19.51 -11.20 -10.77
C ARG A 397 18.15 -11.78 -11.12
N PHE A 398 17.12 -10.94 -11.20
CA PHE A 398 15.76 -11.38 -11.47
C PHE A 398 14.93 -10.32 -12.22
N THR A 399 13.84 -10.75 -12.84
CA THR A 399 12.81 -9.89 -13.44
C THR A 399 11.48 -10.08 -12.72
N TYR A 400 10.79 -8.98 -12.44
CA TYR A 400 9.45 -9.03 -11.88
C TYR A 400 8.44 -9.52 -12.91
N GLN A 401 7.54 -10.40 -12.47
CA GLN A 401 6.48 -10.96 -13.29
C GLN A 401 5.10 -10.42 -12.87
N LYS A 402 4.86 -10.30 -11.55
CA LYS A 402 3.52 -9.93 -11.04
C LYS A 402 3.58 -9.39 -9.61
N ILE A 403 2.63 -8.53 -9.26
CA ILE A 403 2.33 -8.15 -7.87
C ILE A 403 1.48 -9.27 -7.26
N LEU A 404 1.96 -9.94 -6.21
CA LEU A 404 1.26 -11.08 -5.60
C LEU A 404 0.12 -10.63 -4.69
N CYS A 405 0.30 -9.53 -3.96
CA CYS A 405 -0.70 -9.01 -3.03
C CYS A 405 -0.87 -7.51 -3.25
N PRO A 406 -1.99 -7.04 -3.82
CA PRO A 406 -2.25 -5.61 -4.00
C PRO A 406 -2.10 -4.84 -2.69
N GLY A 407 -1.42 -3.69 -2.74
CA GLY A 407 -1.17 -2.86 -1.56
C GLY A 407 -0.05 -3.36 -0.64
N LYS A 408 0.52 -4.55 -0.88
CA LYS A 408 1.71 -5.05 -0.19
C LYS A 408 2.90 -5.13 -1.14
N PRO A 409 4.13 -4.86 -0.67
CA PRO A 409 5.33 -4.93 -1.51
C PRO A 409 5.83 -6.38 -1.65
N ILE A 410 4.97 -7.27 -2.18
CA ILE A 410 5.23 -8.70 -2.38
C ILE A 410 5.05 -9.01 -3.87
N PHE A 411 6.09 -9.51 -4.51
CA PHE A 411 6.15 -9.66 -5.96
C PHE A 411 6.62 -11.07 -6.33
N LEU A 412 6.02 -11.63 -7.38
CA LEU A 412 6.55 -12.78 -8.08
C LEU A 412 7.64 -12.29 -9.03
N ALA A 413 8.80 -12.94 -8.99
CA ALA A 413 9.90 -12.69 -9.89
C ALA A 413 10.52 -14.01 -10.37
N GLU A 414 11.35 -13.92 -11.39
CA GLU A 414 12.03 -15.05 -11.99
C GLU A 414 13.53 -14.77 -12.13
N THR A 415 14.38 -15.72 -11.77
CA THR A 415 15.84 -15.54 -11.83
C THR A 415 16.35 -15.54 -13.27
N ILE A 416 17.36 -14.69 -13.54
CA ILE A 416 18.04 -14.61 -14.83
C ILE A 416 19.24 -15.57 -14.81
N GLU A 417 18.98 -16.86 -14.88
CA GLU A 417 20.00 -17.91 -14.99
C GLU A 417 19.62 -18.95 -16.05
N ALA A 418 20.51 -19.88 -16.39
CA ALA A 418 20.25 -20.88 -17.45
C ALA A 418 19.01 -21.75 -17.16
N ASN A 419 18.68 -21.95 -15.88
CA ASN A 419 17.47 -22.61 -15.41
C ASN A 419 16.71 -21.65 -14.49
N PRO A 420 15.85 -20.78 -15.05
CA PRO A 420 15.09 -19.80 -14.28
C PRO A 420 14.27 -20.43 -13.16
N LYS A 421 14.21 -19.75 -12.02
CA LYS A 421 13.44 -20.17 -10.84
C LYS A 421 12.46 -19.08 -10.45
N CYS A 422 11.23 -19.48 -10.17
CA CYS A 422 10.24 -18.60 -9.57
C CYS A 422 10.61 -18.32 -8.10
N ILE A 423 10.65 -17.03 -7.77
CA ILE A 423 10.95 -16.52 -6.45
C ILE A 423 9.90 -15.48 -6.04
N VAL A 424 9.77 -15.28 -4.73
CA VAL A 424 9.00 -14.17 -4.16
C VAL A 424 10.00 -13.14 -3.65
N VAL A 425 9.86 -11.90 -4.10
CA VAL A 425 10.60 -10.74 -3.61
C VAL A 425 9.67 -9.91 -2.76
N LYS A 426 10.01 -9.76 -1.48
CA LYS A 426 9.22 -9.05 -0.48
C LYS A 426 10.08 -7.92 0.12
N PHE A 427 9.50 -6.73 0.34
CA PHE A 427 10.18 -5.63 1.03
C PHE A 427 9.53 -5.34 2.37
N VAL A 428 10.29 -5.37 3.46
CA VAL A 428 9.76 -5.34 4.83
C VAL A 428 10.55 -4.44 5.74
N LYS A 429 9.88 -3.89 6.75
CA LYS A 429 10.53 -3.08 7.80
C LYS A 429 11.31 -3.95 8.79
N THR A 430 10.76 -5.11 9.12
CA THR A 430 11.34 -6.08 10.04
C THR A 430 11.21 -7.47 9.45
N TYR A 431 12.19 -8.34 9.70
CA TYR A 431 12.15 -9.72 9.28
C TYR A 431 13.00 -10.59 10.21
N ASN A 432 12.54 -11.80 10.48
CA ASN A 432 13.33 -12.77 11.21
C ASN A 432 13.81 -13.88 10.28
N GLY A 433 15.00 -13.67 9.69
CA GLY A 433 15.60 -14.65 8.80
C GLY A 433 15.99 -15.96 9.51
N ASP A 434 16.34 -15.89 10.80
CA ASP A 434 16.76 -17.07 11.56
C ASP A 434 15.60 -18.04 11.80
N THR A 435 14.42 -17.54 12.18
CA THR A 435 13.22 -18.38 12.35
C THR A 435 12.73 -18.94 11.03
N HIS A 436 12.79 -18.15 9.95
CA HIS A 436 12.45 -18.64 8.61
C HIS A 436 13.40 -19.77 8.20
N ARG A 437 14.73 -19.58 8.29
CA ARG A 437 15.70 -20.63 7.93
C ARG A 437 15.51 -21.89 8.76
N LEU A 438 15.27 -21.76 10.08
CA LEU A 438 14.99 -22.89 10.96
C LEU A 438 13.80 -23.73 10.48
N LEU A 439 12.69 -23.09 10.08
CA LEU A 439 11.53 -23.80 9.55
C LEU A 439 11.78 -24.34 8.14
N ALA A 440 12.51 -23.61 7.30
CA ALA A 440 12.86 -24.02 5.95
C ALA A 440 13.70 -25.30 5.94
N GLU A 441 14.67 -25.43 6.85
CA GLU A 441 15.49 -26.65 7.04
C GLU A 441 14.64 -27.89 7.32
N HIS A 442 13.48 -27.70 7.97
CA HIS A 442 12.52 -28.75 8.30
C HIS A 442 11.38 -28.88 7.28
N ARG A 443 11.44 -28.15 6.16
CA ARG A 443 10.40 -28.08 5.11
C ARG A 443 9.04 -27.60 5.62
N LEU A 444 9.05 -26.73 6.63
CA LEU A 444 7.88 -26.09 7.24
C LEU A 444 7.73 -24.61 6.83
N ALA A 445 8.67 -24.11 6.04
CA ALA A 445 8.62 -22.81 5.37
C ALA A 445 9.31 -22.92 4.00
N PRO A 446 9.09 -21.96 3.08
CA PRO A 446 9.85 -21.87 1.85
C PRO A 446 11.36 -21.75 2.09
N GLU A 447 12.17 -22.10 1.10
CA GLU A 447 13.60 -21.79 1.16
C GLU A 447 13.80 -20.27 1.13
N LEU A 448 14.79 -19.76 1.88
CA LEU A 448 15.12 -18.33 1.97
C LEU A 448 16.50 -18.05 1.33
N PRO A 449 16.60 -17.88 -0.01
CA PRO A 449 17.85 -17.56 -0.66
C PRO A 449 18.49 -16.23 -0.25
N TYR A 450 17.72 -15.22 0.14
CA TYR A 450 18.26 -13.90 0.49
C TYR A 450 17.51 -13.27 1.66
N ASP A 451 18.29 -12.77 2.62
CA ASP A 451 17.82 -11.99 3.76
C ASP A 451 18.56 -10.65 3.77
N GLY A 452 17.91 -9.57 3.34
CA GLY A 452 18.50 -8.25 3.29
C GLY A 452 18.73 -7.61 4.65
N THR A 453 18.17 -8.16 5.74
CA THR A 453 18.33 -7.58 7.08
C THR A 453 19.77 -7.67 7.59
N ILE A 454 20.55 -8.64 7.10
CA ILE A 454 21.97 -8.78 7.40
C ILE A 454 22.89 -7.94 6.49
N HIS A 455 22.32 -7.23 5.50
CA HIS A 455 23.04 -6.39 4.53
C HIS A 455 22.44 -4.98 4.45
N PRO A 456 22.42 -4.20 5.55
CA PRO A 456 21.67 -2.94 5.66
C PRO A 456 22.10 -1.84 4.66
N GLU A 457 23.37 -1.85 4.24
CA GLU A 457 23.91 -0.87 3.29
C GLU A 457 23.42 -1.11 1.85
N ASP A 458 23.14 -2.36 1.49
CA ASP A 458 22.68 -2.76 0.16
C ASP A 458 21.15 -2.78 0.05
N GLN A 459 20.46 -2.10 0.98
CA GLN A 459 18.99 -2.07 1.02
C GLN A 459 18.40 -0.81 0.36
N PRO A 460 17.17 -0.90 -0.18
CA PRO A 460 16.55 0.22 -0.90
C PRO A 460 16.37 1.48 -0.07
N SER A 461 16.25 1.34 1.26
CA SER A 461 16.22 2.45 2.19
C SER A 461 16.61 1.99 3.59
N PRO A 462 16.88 2.92 4.53
CA PRO A 462 17.10 2.59 5.94
C PRO A 462 15.94 1.85 6.63
N ASP A 463 14.73 1.91 6.07
CA ASP A 463 13.51 1.35 6.68
C ASP A 463 13.02 0.05 6.03
N PHE A 464 13.61 -0.38 4.92
CA PHE A 464 13.09 -1.51 4.15
C PHE A 464 14.22 -2.43 3.74
N SER A 465 14.11 -3.70 4.13
CA SER A 465 14.98 -4.78 3.68
C SER A 465 14.28 -5.62 2.62
N MET A 466 15.04 -6.05 1.62
CA MET A 466 14.58 -6.99 0.60
C MET A 466 14.76 -8.43 1.09
N ILE A 467 13.73 -9.23 0.95
CA ILE A 467 13.70 -10.65 1.29
C ILE A 467 13.38 -11.42 0.00
N VAL A 468 14.20 -12.41 -0.33
CA VAL A 468 13.93 -13.31 -1.46
C VAL A 468 13.76 -14.72 -0.94
N MET A 469 12.58 -15.28 -1.20
CA MET A 469 12.22 -16.66 -0.83
C MET A 469 11.77 -17.44 -2.06
N LYS A 470 11.83 -18.76 -2.00
CA LYS A 470 11.36 -19.64 -3.07
C LYS A 470 9.85 -19.50 -3.25
N PHE A 471 9.39 -19.38 -4.49
CA PHE A 471 7.96 -19.45 -4.77
C PHE A 471 7.46 -20.89 -4.54
N ILE A 472 6.38 -21.03 -3.78
CA ILE A 472 5.71 -22.30 -3.54
C ILE A 472 4.35 -22.30 -4.22
N GLN A 473 4.04 -23.40 -4.92
CA GLN A 473 2.73 -23.60 -5.53
C GLN A 473 1.78 -24.15 -4.46
N GLY A 474 0.96 -23.27 -3.90
CA GLY A 474 -0.03 -23.58 -2.87
C GLY A 474 -1.18 -22.59 -2.87
N VAL A 475 -2.08 -22.74 -1.91
CA VAL A 475 -3.22 -21.86 -1.67
C VAL A 475 -3.16 -21.40 -0.21
N ASP A 476 -3.32 -20.10 0.04
CA ASP A 476 -3.42 -19.57 1.41
C ASP A 476 -4.66 -20.17 2.07
N LEU A 477 -4.56 -20.57 3.33
CA LEU A 477 -5.65 -21.26 4.03
C LEU A 477 -6.93 -20.41 4.09
N GLU A 478 -6.80 -19.08 4.13
CA GLU A 478 -7.94 -18.13 4.12
C GLU A 478 -8.86 -18.31 2.90
N TRP A 479 -8.32 -18.80 1.77
CA TRP A 479 -9.07 -18.99 0.53
C TRP A 479 -9.59 -20.41 0.33
N MET A 480 -9.37 -21.29 1.29
CA MET A 480 -9.90 -22.65 1.22
C MET A 480 -11.34 -22.69 1.73
N ASP A 481 -12.22 -23.31 0.95
CA ASP A 481 -13.61 -23.62 1.36
C ASP A 481 -13.66 -24.70 2.48
N SER A 482 -12.51 -25.17 2.97
CA SER A 482 -12.37 -26.27 3.92
C SER A 482 -11.30 -25.98 4.97
N TYR A 483 -11.50 -26.52 6.18
CA TYR A 483 -10.48 -26.53 7.23
C TYR A 483 -9.17 -27.15 6.76
N LEU A 484 -8.09 -26.78 7.47
CA LEU A 484 -6.79 -27.39 7.31
C LEU A 484 -6.92 -28.92 7.47
N SER A 485 -6.24 -29.68 6.61
CA SER A 485 -6.24 -31.13 6.74
C SER A 485 -5.50 -31.54 8.03
N HIS A 486 -5.79 -32.72 8.59
CA HIS A 486 -5.04 -33.22 9.75
C HIS A 486 -3.51 -33.22 9.51
N PRO A 487 -2.98 -33.71 8.37
CA PRO A 487 -1.56 -33.60 8.06
C PRO A 487 -1.04 -32.15 7.99
N GLY A 488 -1.81 -31.24 7.38
CA GLY A 488 -1.45 -29.83 7.31
C GLY A 488 -1.39 -29.19 8.69
N PHE A 489 -2.35 -29.50 9.56
CA PHE A 489 -2.36 -29.02 10.94
C PHE A 489 -1.18 -29.54 11.74
N GLU A 490 -0.84 -30.83 11.60
CA GLU A 490 0.34 -31.39 12.24
C GLU A 490 1.63 -30.69 11.79
N ASP A 491 1.74 -30.27 10.53
CA ASP A 491 2.89 -29.50 10.06
C ASP A 491 2.97 -28.12 10.73
N ILE A 492 1.84 -27.41 10.89
CA ILE A 492 1.79 -26.12 11.58
C ILE A 492 2.06 -26.27 13.09
N ASP A 493 1.51 -27.29 13.75
CA ASP A 493 1.80 -27.61 15.15
C ASP A 493 3.29 -27.91 15.35
N LYS A 494 3.89 -28.72 14.47
CA LYS A 494 5.35 -28.98 14.47
C LYS A 494 6.15 -27.69 14.29
N ALA A 495 5.73 -26.79 13.39
CA ALA A 495 6.41 -25.53 13.14
C ALA A 495 6.41 -24.64 14.40
N ILE A 496 5.25 -24.46 15.03
CA ILE A 496 5.12 -23.67 16.26
C ILE A 496 5.90 -24.30 17.41
N ALA A 497 5.82 -25.62 17.59
CA ALA A 497 6.58 -26.32 18.61
C ALA A 497 8.10 -26.14 18.42
N LEU A 498 8.58 -26.22 17.17
CA LEU A 498 9.98 -26.03 16.83
C LEU A 498 10.46 -24.60 17.13
N LEU A 499 9.67 -23.59 16.78
CA LEU A 499 9.96 -22.19 17.13
C LEU A 499 10.01 -22.00 18.65
N HIS A 500 9.03 -22.52 19.38
CA HIS A 500 8.93 -22.37 20.84
C HIS A 500 10.10 -23.07 21.57
N ALA A 501 10.57 -24.20 21.05
CA ALA A 501 11.75 -24.91 21.56
C ALA A 501 13.04 -24.09 21.41
N HIS A 502 13.13 -23.24 20.39
CA HIS A 502 14.24 -22.31 20.16
C HIS A 502 14.01 -20.92 20.75
N ASP A 503 12.99 -20.81 21.60
CA ASP A 503 12.59 -19.56 22.25
C ASP A 503 12.22 -18.45 21.27
N PHE A 504 11.49 -18.80 20.22
CA PHE A 504 10.85 -17.84 19.31
C PHE A 504 9.33 -17.88 19.47
N VAL A 505 8.69 -16.76 19.17
CA VAL A 505 7.23 -16.59 19.04
C VAL A 505 6.99 -16.15 17.60
N PHE A 506 6.07 -16.82 16.90
CA PHE A 506 5.73 -16.51 15.52
C PHE A 506 4.98 -15.17 15.44
N GLY A 507 4.05 -14.95 16.37
CA GLY A 507 3.36 -13.68 16.60
C GLY A 507 2.17 -13.46 15.68
N ASP A 508 2.29 -13.79 14.38
CA ASP A 508 1.25 -13.54 13.38
C ASP A 508 0.58 -14.84 12.86
N LEU A 509 0.34 -15.82 13.72
CA LEU A 509 -0.23 -17.10 13.27
C LEU A 509 -1.70 -16.94 12.89
N ARG A 510 -1.99 -16.95 11.58
CA ARG A 510 -3.34 -16.80 11.02
C ARG A 510 -3.44 -17.51 9.67
N GLU A 511 -4.67 -17.73 9.19
CA GLU A 511 -4.95 -18.38 7.91
C GLU A 511 -4.20 -17.78 6.70
N PRO A 512 -4.05 -16.45 6.55
CA PRO A 512 -3.32 -15.88 5.41
C PRO A 512 -1.80 -16.17 5.44
N ASN A 513 -1.27 -16.57 6.60
CA ASN A 513 0.14 -16.88 6.80
C ASN A 513 0.41 -18.40 6.79
N VAL A 514 -0.59 -19.20 6.41
CA VAL A 514 -0.50 -20.65 6.23
C VAL A 514 -0.72 -21.00 4.76
N MET A 515 0.33 -21.51 4.12
CA MET A 515 0.28 -21.97 2.73
C MET A 515 0.02 -23.47 2.66
N VAL A 516 -1.09 -23.87 2.05
CA VAL A 516 -1.45 -25.29 1.88
C VAL A 516 -1.00 -25.76 0.49
N LEU A 517 -0.18 -26.81 0.47
CA LEU A 517 0.34 -27.40 -0.75
C LEU A 517 -0.67 -28.40 -1.35
N PRO A 518 -0.58 -28.71 -2.66
CA PRO A 518 -1.42 -29.72 -3.31
C PRO A 518 -1.33 -31.12 -2.66
N THR A 519 -0.25 -31.38 -1.93
CA THR A 519 -0.04 -32.63 -1.18
C THR A 519 -0.84 -32.70 0.13
N GLY A 520 -1.50 -31.62 0.54
CA GLY A 520 -2.19 -31.49 1.83
C GLY A 520 -1.30 -31.03 2.98
N LYS A 521 0.02 -30.97 2.76
CA LYS A 521 0.99 -30.38 3.70
C LYS A 521 0.86 -28.87 3.79
N ALA A 522 1.32 -28.31 4.90
CA ALA A 522 1.26 -26.87 5.11
C ALA A 522 2.64 -26.28 5.45
N MET A 523 2.83 -25.02 5.09
CA MET A 523 4.02 -24.23 5.41
C MET A 523 3.60 -22.90 6.02
N LEU A 524 4.39 -22.39 6.96
CA LEU A 524 4.26 -21.02 7.42
C LEU A 524 4.97 -20.07 6.46
N VAL A 525 4.34 -18.93 6.22
CA VAL A 525 4.90 -17.78 5.50
C VAL A 525 4.72 -16.53 6.33
N ASP A 526 5.41 -15.45 5.95
CA ASP A 526 5.39 -14.16 6.66
C ASP A 526 6.02 -14.19 8.07
N PHE A 527 7.31 -13.87 8.11
CA PHE A 527 8.14 -13.89 9.34
C PHE A 527 8.44 -12.47 9.84
N ASP A 528 7.64 -11.47 9.44
CA ASP A 528 7.91 -10.06 9.71
C ASP A 528 7.82 -9.71 11.21
N TRP A 529 6.97 -10.44 11.93
CA TRP A 529 6.66 -10.20 13.35
C TRP A 529 7.41 -11.15 14.28
N CYS A 530 8.00 -12.21 13.74
CA CYS A 530 8.66 -13.25 14.53
C CYS A 530 9.72 -12.65 15.45
N GLY A 531 9.66 -13.00 16.73
CA GLY A 531 10.54 -12.43 17.74
C GLY A 531 11.01 -13.46 18.76
N LYS A 532 12.13 -13.18 19.41
CA LYS A 532 12.66 -14.02 20.50
C LYS A 532 11.79 -13.86 21.77
N GLY A 533 11.56 -14.97 22.46
CA GLY A 533 10.77 -15.06 23.69
C GLY A 533 11.32 -14.15 24.78
N MET A 534 10.42 -13.41 25.44
CA MET A 534 10.70 -12.27 26.32
C MET A 534 11.39 -11.09 25.60
N GLY A 535 10.68 -9.97 25.46
CA GLY A 535 11.20 -8.72 24.88
C GLY A 535 10.74 -8.40 23.44
N ALA A 536 10.30 -9.37 22.65
CA ALA A 536 9.64 -9.12 21.37
C ALA A 536 8.26 -8.46 21.57
N ARG A 537 7.86 -7.55 20.67
CA ARG A 537 6.61 -6.79 20.76
C ARG A 537 5.87 -6.75 19.45
N TYR A 538 4.54 -6.71 19.54
CA TYR A 538 3.67 -6.50 18.39
C TYR A 538 3.86 -5.11 17.78
N PRO A 539 3.73 -4.98 16.44
CA PRO A 539 3.78 -3.68 15.80
C PRO A 539 2.74 -2.70 16.36
N PHE A 540 3.07 -1.41 16.40
CA PHE A 540 2.12 -0.37 16.83
C PHE A 540 0.96 -0.18 15.84
N GLU A 541 1.14 -0.56 14.58
CA GLU A 541 0.15 -0.44 13.50
C GLU A 541 -0.68 -1.73 13.32
N MET A 542 -0.62 -2.66 14.28
CA MET A 542 -1.32 -3.93 14.23
C MET A 542 -2.85 -3.76 14.11
N ASN A 543 -3.47 -4.52 13.19
CA ASN A 543 -4.93 -4.54 13.05
C ASN A 543 -5.57 -5.28 14.24
N MET A 544 -6.43 -4.57 14.97
CA MET A 544 -7.14 -5.05 16.16
C MET A 544 -8.62 -5.37 15.87
N ASP A 545 -8.97 -5.63 14.61
CA ASP A 545 -10.32 -6.10 14.26
C ASP A 545 -10.69 -7.34 15.09
N LEU A 546 -11.88 -7.28 15.70
CA LEU A 546 -12.43 -8.35 16.52
C LEU A 546 -12.58 -9.66 15.73
N GLU A 547 -12.81 -9.58 14.42
CA GLU A 547 -12.95 -10.76 13.55
C GLU A 547 -11.64 -11.56 13.43
N LEU A 548 -10.48 -10.92 13.63
CA LEU A 548 -9.19 -11.62 13.69
C LEU A 548 -9.06 -12.50 14.94
N GLY A 549 -9.85 -12.18 15.98
CA GLY A 549 -9.93 -12.96 17.20
C GLY A 549 -8.58 -13.14 17.87
N TRP A 550 -7.81 -12.09 18.05
CA TRP A 550 -6.54 -12.16 18.78
C TRP A 550 -6.72 -12.65 20.22
N HIS A 551 -5.67 -13.23 20.80
CA HIS A 551 -5.64 -13.52 22.23
C HIS A 551 -5.85 -12.21 23.01
N ARG A 552 -6.56 -12.25 24.15
CA ARG A 552 -6.99 -11.03 24.89
C ARG A 552 -5.84 -10.10 25.34
N ASP A 553 -4.64 -10.65 25.49
CA ASP A 553 -3.43 -9.93 25.93
C ASP A 553 -2.58 -9.41 24.75
N VAL A 554 -3.01 -9.66 23.51
CA VAL A 554 -2.40 -9.13 22.30
C VAL A 554 -2.92 -7.72 22.03
N GLY A 555 -2.02 -6.83 21.65
CA GLY A 555 -2.36 -5.47 21.27
C GLY A 555 -1.16 -4.70 20.73
N PRO A 556 -1.37 -3.48 20.21
CA PRO A 556 -0.29 -2.65 19.67
C PRO A 556 0.83 -2.44 20.70
N GLY A 557 2.06 -2.81 20.35
CA GLY A 557 3.22 -2.70 21.24
C GLY A 557 3.24 -3.68 22.43
N ALA A 558 2.24 -4.56 22.58
CA ALA A 558 2.21 -5.56 23.63
C ALA A 558 3.34 -6.59 23.44
N GLU A 559 3.76 -7.22 24.54
CA GLU A 559 4.79 -8.24 24.50
C GLU A 559 4.27 -9.53 23.84
N MET A 560 5.08 -10.12 22.96
CA MET A 560 4.79 -11.41 22.34
C MET A 560 5.06 -12.55 23.31
N ARG A 561 4.13 -13.52 23.36
CA ARG A 561 4.20 -14.67 24.26
C ARG A 561 3.83 -15.94 23.51
N LYS A 562 4.44 -17.07 23.88
CA LYS A 562 4.18 -18.39 23.27
C LYS A 562 2.71 -18.79 23.40
N GLU A 563 2.04 -18.33 24.44
CA GLU A 563 0.60 -18.54 24.67
C GLU A 563 -0.25 -17.92 23.56
N HIS A 564 0.20 -16.83 22.93
CA HIS A 564 -0.52 -16.20 21.83
C HIS A 564 -0.52 -17.10 20.58
N ASP A 565 0.64 -17.66 20.23
CA ASP A 565 0.72 -18.64 19.13
C ASP A 565 -0.12 -19.88 19.42
N LYS A 566 -0.07 -20.42 20.65
CA LYS A 566 -0.88 -21.59 21.05
C LYS A 566 -2.37 -21.32 20.93
N TYR A 567 -2.80 -20.12 21.34
CA TYR A 567 -4.19 -19.70 21.22
C TYR A 567 -4.64 -19.62 19.75
N MET A 568 -3.80 -19.05 18.89
CA MET A 568 -4.11 -18.95 17.46
C MET A 568 -4.03 -20.32 16.76
N LEU A 569 -3.11 -21.19 17.16
CA LEU A 569 -2.99 -22.54 16.65
C LEU A 569 -4.26 -23.36 16.91
N GLU A 570 -4.83 -23.24 18.12
CA GLU A 570 -6.07 -23.92 18.46
C GLU A 570 -7.25 -23.49 17.58
N LYS A 571 -7.25 -22.25 17.09
CA LYS A 571 -8.27 -21.77 16.14
C LYS A 571 -8.14 -22.40 14.75
N LEU A 572 -6.94 -22.79 14.36
CA LEU A 572 -6.67 -23.49 13.10
C LEU A 572 -6.93 -24.99 13.19
N ARG A 573 -7.27 -25.51 14.39
CA ARG A 573 -7.51 -26.94 14.59
C ARG A 573 -8.70 -27.40 13.73
N PRO A 574 -8.56 -28.50 12.98
CA PRO A 574 -9.67 -29.09 12.23
C PRO A 574 -10.83 -29.45 13.18
N ARG A 575 -12.07 -29.20 12.76
CA ARG A 575 -13.28 -29.52 13.54
C ARG A 575 -13.76 -30.94 13.32
#